data_AF-A0A565ARS6-F1
#
_entry.id   AF-A0A565ARS6-F1
#
_cell.length_a   1.000
_cell.length_b   1.000
_cell.length_c   1.000
_cell.angle_alpha   90.00
_cell.angle_beta   90.00
_cell.angle_gamma   90.00
#
_symmetry.space_group_name_H-M   'P 1'
#
loop_
_entity.id
_entity.type
_entity.pdbx_description
1 polymer ?
#
loop_
_entity_poly.entity_id
_entity_poly.type
_entity_poly.pdbx_seq_one_letter_code
_entity_poly.pdbx_strand_id
1 'polypeptide(L)'
;MKGGGCKDTFTAWEDCVEEAEKNKEDIVTKCMEVTSALKKCMDANSDYYQPILAAEKAAEEEVKKELEAQKIAEEEVAAKKQAQG
;
A
#
# COMPACT_ATOMS: atom_id res chain seq x y z
N MET A 1 10.00 -12.66 -3.68
CA MET A 1 10.88 -11.47 -3.80
C MET A 1 12.34 -11.69 -3.41
N LYS A 2 12.78 -12.90 -3.01
CA LYS A 2 14.18 -13.18 -2.61
C LYS A 2 15.17 -13.39 -3.77
N GLY A 3 14.77 -13.05 -4.99
CA GLY A 3 15.59 -13.09 -6.21
C GLY A 3 15.40 -11.80 -7.02
N GLY A 4 16.35 -11.50 -7.91
CA GLY A 4 16.41 -10.24 -8.65
C GLY A 4 17.23 -9.15 -7.95
N GLY A 5 17.34 -7.98 -8.58
CA GLY A 5 18.21 -6.88 -8.14
C GLY A 5 17.80 -6.21 -6.82
N CYS A 6 16.59 -6.45 -6.32
CA CYS A 6 16.04 -5.81 -5.11
C CYS A 6 16.00 -6.73 -3.89
N LYS A 7 16.78 -7.82 -3.91
CA LYS A 7 16.83 -8.79 -2.80
C LYS A 7 17.20 -8.12 -1.47
N ASP A 8 18.24 -7.30 -1.45
CA ASP A 8 18.75 -6.70 -0.20
C ASP A 8 17.74 -5.71 0.40
N THR A 9 17.10 -4.88 -0.45
CA THR A 9 16.01 -4.00 -0.02
C THR A 9 14.79 -4.77 0.47
N PHE A 10 14.52 -5.95 -0.12
CA PHE A 10 13.42 -6.80 0.31
C PHE A 10 13.70 -7.45 1.67
N THR A 11 14.92 -7.93 1.90
CA THR A 11 15.33 -8.46 3.21
C THR A 11 15.29 -7.38 4.30
N ALA A 12 15.76 -6.17 4.01
CA ALA A 12 15.65 -5.05 4.96
C ALA A 12 14.19 -4.71 5.32
N TRP A 13 13.28 -4.84 4.35
CA TRP A 13 11.84 -4.70 4.60
C TRP A 13 11.29 -5.85 5.46
N GLU A 14 11.63 -7.11 5.17
CA GLU A 14 11.24 -8.26 5.99
C GLU A 14 11.71 -8.09 7.45
N ASP A 15 12.98 -7.72 7.65
CA ASP A 15 13.55 -7.51 8.98
C ASP A 15 12.81 -6.40 9.75
N CYS A 16 12.44 -5.31 9.08
CA CYS A 16 11.66 -4.23 9.69
C CYS A 16 10.25 -4.69 10.08
N VAL A 17 9.57 -5.44 9.20
CA VAL A 17 8.23 -5.99 9.48
C VAL A 17 8.29 -6.92 10.68
N GLU A 18 9.27 -7.84 10.72
CA GLU A 18 9.45 -8.75 11.84
C GLU A 18 9.71 -8.01 13.16
N GLU A 19 10.52 -6.95 13.14
CA GLU A 19 10.76 -6.10 14.31
C GLU A 19 9.48 -5.41 14.78
N ALA A 20 8.74 -4.80 13.85
CA ALA A 20 7.48 -4.11 14.15
C ALA A 20 6.44 -5.08 14.74
N GLU A 21 6.32 -6.30 14.20
CA GLU A 21 5.43 -7.33 14.74
C GLU A 21 5.83 -7.76 16.15
N LYS A 22 7.13 -8.02 16.39
CA LYS A 22 7.66 -8.40 17.70
C LYS A 22 7.39 -7.31 18.75
N ASN A 23 7.50 -6.05 18.36
CA ASN A 23 7.30 -4.90 19.24
C ASN A 23 5.87 -4.37 19.26
N LYS A 24 4.96 -4.95 18.46
CA LYS A 24 3.56 -4.49 18.28
C LYS A 24 3.47 -3.03 17.82
N GLU A 25 4.41 -2.62 16.97
CA GLU A 25 4.45 -1.29 16.35
C GLU A 25 3.58 -1.28 15.07
N ASP A 26 3.11 -0.10 14.67
CA ASP A 26 2.45 0.08 13.38
C ASP A 26 3.47 -0.08 12.25
N ILE A 27 3.32 -1.17 11.48
CA ILE A 27 4.24 -1.53 10.39
C ILE A 27 4.30 -0.42 9.32
N VAL A 28 3.16 0.20 9.01
CA VAL A 28 3.07 1.23 7.96
C VAL A 28 3.97 2.41 8.31
N THR A 29 3.89 2.89 9.55
CA THR A 29 4.70 4.02 10.02
C THR A 29 6.16 3.59 10.24
N LYS A 30 6.40 2.47 10.92
CA LYS A 30 7.76 2.01 11.27
C LYS A 30 8.59 1.68 10.05
N CYS A 31 8.00 1.05 9.04
CA CYS A 31 8.70 0.53 7.87
C CYS A 31 8.49 1.36 6.59
N MET A 32 7.96 2.58 6.70
CA MET A 32 7.66 3.44 5.55
C MET A 32 8.90 3.68 4.67
N GLU A 33 10.03 4.02 5.28
CA GLU A 33 11.25 4.36 4.56
C GLU A 33 11.81 3.16 3.79
N VAL A 34 11.90 1.99 4.44
CA VAL A 34 12.38 0.75 3.81
C VAL A 34 11.41 0.24 2.75
N THR A 35 10.10 0.42 2.95
CA THR A 35 9.07 0.11 1.95
C THR A 35 9.22 1.01 0.72
N SER A 36 9.46 2.31 0.91
CA SER A 36 9.73 3.25 -0.19
C SER A 36 11.00 2.87 -0.96
N ALA A 37 12.07 2.49 -0.26
CA ALA A 37 13.31 2.05 -0.88
C ALA A 37 13.12 0.78 -1.73
N LEU A 38 12.38 -0.21 -1.20
CA LEU A 38 12.03 -1.43 -1.92
C LEU A 38 11.20 -1.11 -3.18
N LYS A 39 10.17 -0.28 -3.06
CA LYS A 39 9.32 0.11 -4.20
C LYS A 39 10.12 0.81 -5.29
N LYS A 40 10.96 1.78 -4.93
CA LYS A 40 11.86 2.47 -5.88
C LYS A 40 12.79 1.50 -6.60
N CYS A 41 13.33 0.50 -5.89
CA CYS A 41 14.15 -0.52 -6.51
C CYS A 41 13.35 -1.35 -7.51
N MET A 42 12.14 -1.80 -7.13
CA MET A 42 11.28 -2.59 -8.01
C MET A 42 10.88 -1.82 -9.26
N ASP A 43 10.56 -0.53 -9.13
CA ASP A 43 10.24 0.35 -10.26
C ASP A 43 11.43 0.54 -11.20
N ALA A 44 12.64 0.71 -10.67
CA ALA A 44 13.86 0.80 -11.48
C ALA A 44 14.19 -0.52 -12.20
N ASN A 45 13.67 -1.64 -11.70
CA ASN A 45 13.85 -2.99 -12.26
C ASN A 45 12.52 -3.57 -12.75
N SER A 46 11.65 -2.70 -13.29
CA SER A 46 10.25 -3.01 -13.53
C SER A 46 10.03 -4.26 -14.37
N ASP A 47 10.88 -4.52 -15.36
CA ASP A 47 10.75 -5.67 -16.27
C ASP A 47 10.76 -7.01 -15.52
N TYR A 48 11.60 -7.12 -14.49
CA TYR A 48 11.68 -8.32 -13.65
C TYR A 48 10.51 -8.41 -12.65
N TYR A 49 10.01 -7.26 -12.17
CA TYR A 49 8.97 -7.19 -11.14
C TYR A 49 7.56 -6.90 -11.69
N GLN A 50 7.38 -6.86 -13.01
CA GLN A 50 6.13 -6.51 -13.70
C GLN A 50 4.89 -7.18 -13.11
N PRO A 51 4.86 -8.51 -12.86
CA PRO A 51 3.65 -9.15 -12.35
C PRO A 51 3.20 -8.61 -10.99
N ILE A 52 4.14 -8.22 -10.14
CA ILE A 52 3.86 -7.72 -8.78
C ILE A 52 3.44 -6.25 -8.85
N LEU A 53 4.16 -5.45 -9.64
CA LEU A 53 3.81 -4.04 -9.85
C LEU A 53 2.42 -3.88 -10.49
N ALA A 54 2.04 -4.78 -11.40
CA ALA A 54 0.71 -4.80 -11.99
C ALA A 54 -0.37 -5.15 -10.96
N ALA A 55 -0.11 -6.13 -10.09
CA ALA A 55 -1.04 -6.50 -9.02
C ALA A 55 -1.20 -5.39 -7.98
N GLU A 56 -0.11 -4.72 -7.61
CA GLU A 56 -0.12 -3.56 -6.71
C GLU A 56 -0.98 -2.44 -7.29
N LYS A 57 -0.74 -2.05 -8.55
CA LYS A 57 -1.52 -1.00 -9.22
C LYS A 57 -3.01 -1.35 -9.31
N ALA A 58 -3.35 -2.61 -9.61
CA ALA A 58 -4.73 -3.04 -9.65
C ALA A 58 -5.40 -2.92 -8.26
N ALA A 59 -4.71 -3.31 -7.19
CA ALA A 59 -5.21 -3.15 -5.83
C ALA A 59 -5.39 -1.67 -5.45
N GLU A 60 -4.46 -0.79 -5.82
CA GLU A 60 -4.59 0.66 -5.60
C GLU A 60 -5.82 1.24 -6.32
N GLU A 61 -6.07 0.82 -7.57
CA GLU A 61 -7.23 1.27 -8.35
C GLU A 61 -8.55 0.79 -7.73
N GLU A 62 -8.61 -0.43 -7.20
CA GLU A 62 -9.80 -0.94 -6.51
C GLU A 62 -10.06 -0.17 -5.21
N VAL A 63 -9.04 0.03 -4.36
CA VAL A 63 -9.18 0.82 -3.13
C VAL A 63 -9.63 2.25 -3.44
N LYS A 64 -9.11 2.85 -4.51
CA LYS A 64 -9.54 4.19 -4.93
C LYS A 64 -11.04 4.23 -5.29
N LYS A 65 -11.53 3.24 -6.06
CA LYS A 65 -12.96 3.16 -6.41
C LYS A 65 -13.83 2.99 -5.18
N GLU A 66 -13.41 2.15 -4.23
CA GLU A 66 -14.14 1.95 -2.97
C GLU A 66 -14.21 3.23 -2.15
N LEU A 67 -13.10 3.97 -2.03
CA LEU A 67 -13.07 5.27 -1.34
C LEU A 67 -13.95 6.32 -2.02
N GLU A 68 -13.98 6.36 -3.35
CA GLU A 68 -14.87 7.25 -4.11
C GLU A 68 -16.34 6.91 -3.88
N ALA A 69 -16.70 5.61 -3.93
CA ALA A 69 -18.07 5.17 -3.66
C ALA A 69 -18.52 5.47 -2.22
N GLN A 70 -17.63 5.29 -1.23
CA GLN A 70 -17.91 5.64 0.16
C GLN A 70 -18.18 7.14 0.32
N LYS A 71 -17.36 8.01 -0.28
CA LYS A 71 -17.57 9.46 -0.24
C LYS A 71 -18.92 9.87 -0.82
N ILE A 72 -19.29 9.32 -1.98
CA ILE A 72 -20.60 9.59 -2.60
C ILE A 72 -21.73 9.15 -1.66
N ALA A 73 -21.64 7.96 -1.07
CA ALA A 73 -22.65 7.47 -0.14
C ALA A 73 -22.76 8.34 1.12
N GLU A 74 -21.64 8.81 1.68
CA GLU A 74 -21.61 9.72 2.83
C GLU A 74 -22.26 11.07 2.49
N GLU A 75 -21.95 11.64 1.33
CA GLU A 75 -22.55 12.89 0.84
C GLU A 75 -24.06 12.75 0.62
N GLU A 76 -24.54 11.64 0.05
CA GLU A 76 -25.97 11.36 -0.09
C GLU A 76 -26.68 11.23 1.26
N VAL A 77 -26.05 10.57 2.23
CA VAL A 77 -26.59 10.45 3.60
C VAL A 77 -26.66 11.83 4.26
N ALA A 78 -25.63 12.66 4.10
CA ALA A 78 -25.60 14.01 4.63
C ALA A 78 -26.69 14.90 4.02
N ALA A 79 -26.88 14.85 2.70
CA ALA A 79 -27.93 15.59 1.99
C ALA A 79 -29.34 15.16 2.43
N LYS A 80 -29.59 13.86 2.62
CA LYS A 80 -30.87 13.33 3.12
C LYS A 80 -31.17 13.81 4.55
N LYS A 81 -30.16 13.89 5.42
CA LYS A 81 -30.33 14.41 6.79
C LYS A 81 -30.69 15.90 6.82
N GLN A 82 -30.10 16.70 5.92
CA GLN A 82 -30.39 18.14 5.83
C GLN A 82 -31.78 18.45 5.27
N ALA A 83 -32.35 17.56 4.46
CA ALA A 83 -33.70 17.73 3.91
C ALA A 83 -34.83 17.31 4.87
N GLN A 84 -34.51 16.72 6.02
CA GLN A 84 -35.48 16.17 6.99
C GLN A 84 -35.58 17.00 8.30
N GLY A 85 -34.78 18.05 8.46
CA GLY A 85 -34.82 18.99 9.59
C GLY A 85 -35.33 20.35 9.16
#